data_AF-A0A6M0CIC8-F1
#
_entry.id   AF-A0A6M0CIC8-F1
#
_cell.length_a   1.000
_cell.length_b   1.000
_cell.length_c   1.000
_cell.angle_alpha   90.00
_cell.angle_beta   90.00
_cell.angle_gamma   90.00
#
_symmetry.space_group_name_H-M   'P 1'
#
loop_
_entity.id
_entity.type
_entity.pdbx_description
1 polymer ?
#
loop_
_entity_poly.entity_id
_entity_poly.type
_entity_poly.pdbx_seq_one_letter_code
_entity_poly.pdbx_strand_id
1 'polypeptide(L)'
;MLKFNLGFIASYPAPLRLGIFVSILLLIWLPLAVPIYLLETDPNKINILTLSFLYIEFILLLKFWGKHIYKQPQLLRSYGLEISRKNGRFLLKGLAIGCSSVLGLFILKTLLGWVVWQQPPNWLLPSI
;
A
#
# COMPACT_ATOMS: atom_id res chain seq x y z
N MET A 1 -25.72 -18.17 -7.17
CA MET A 1 -24.50 -17.94 -7.99
C MET A 1 -24.78 -16.78 -8.95
N LEU A 2 -24.51 -15.54 -8.54
CA LEU A 2 -24.80 -14.34 -9.33
C LEU A 2 -23.74 -14.17 -10.43
N LYS A 3 -24.09 -14.47 -11.69
CA LYS A 3 -23.25 -14.18 -12.86
C LYS A 3 -23.49 -12.73 -13.29
N PHE A 4 -22.73 -11.79 -12.74
CA PHE A 4 -22.72 -10.42 -13.25
C PHE A 4 -22.00 -10.39 -14.61
N ASN A 5 -22.74 -10.12 -15.69
CA ASN A 5 -22.19 -9.93 -17.04
C ASN A 5 -21.57 -8.53 -17.15
N LEU A 6 -20.40 -8.33 -16.53
CA LEU A 6 -19.68 -7.04 -16.49
C LEU A 6 -18.84 -6.76 -17.75
N GLY A 7 -18.84 -7.67 -18.73
CA GLY A 7 -18.03 -7.56 -19.94
C GLY A 7 -18.37 -6.36 -20.83
N PHE A 8 -19.57 -5.76 -20.70
CA PHE A 8 -19.96 -4.58 -21.46
C PHE A 8 -19.15 -3.32 -21.07
N ILE A 9 -18.65 -3.26 -19.84
CA ILE A 9 -17.84 -2.15 -19.31
C ILE A 9 -16.46 -2.08 -19.99
N ALA A 10 -15.98 -3.20 -20.57
CA ALA A 10 -14.71 -3.24 -21.26
C ALA A 10 -14.67 -2.34 -22.51
N SER A 11 -15.83 -2.13 -23.15
CA SER A 11 -15.99 -1.31 -24.36
C SER A 11 -16.06 0.20 -24.07
N TYR A 12 -16.14 0.61 -22.80
CA TYR A 12 -16.13 2.03 -22.46
C TYR A 12 -14.73 2.66 -22.63
N PRO A 13 -14.67 3.95 -22.97
CA PRO A 13 -13.41 4.67 -23.07
C PRO A 13 -12.67 4.67 -21.72
N ALA A 14 -11.33 4.67 -21.78
CA ALA A 14 -10.48 4.51 -20.61
C ALA A 14 -10.80 5.46 -19.42
N PRO A 15 -11.13 6.75 -19.61
CA PRO A 15 -11.46 7.66 -18.52
C PRO A 15 -12.74 7.25 -17.77
N LEU A 16 -13.78 6.83 -18.49
CA LEU A 16 -15.06 6.45 -17.89
C LEU A 16 -14.91 5.19 -17.02
N ARG A 17 -14.11 4.24 -17.51
CA ARG A 17 -13.81 2.99 -16.82
C ARG A 17 -13.02 3.22 -15.53
N LEU A 18 -12.07 4.18 -15.56
CA LEU A 18 -11.35 4.64 -14.38
C LEU A 18 -12.27 5.37 -13.40
N GLY A 19 -13.18 6.22 -13.90
CA GLY A 19 -14.18 6.89 -13.08
C GLY A 19 -15.02 5.89 -12.28
N ILE A 20 -15.57 4.86 -12.94
CA ILE A 20 -16.37 3.82 -12.27
C ILE A 20 -15.51 3.06 -11.23
N PHE A 21 -14.26 2.75 -11.57
CA PHE A 21 -13.34 2.08 -10.64
C PHE A 21 -13.11 2.92 -9.38
N VAL A 22 -12.80 4.20 -9.54
CA VAL A 22 -12.56 5.13 -8.42
C VAL A 22 -13.82 5.36 -7.60
N SER A 23 -14.99 5.46 -8.24
CA SER A 23 -16.27 5.58 -7.53
C SER A 23 -16.56 4.35 -6.66
N ILE A 24 -16.35 3.14 -7.18
CA ILE A 24 -16.54 1.91 -6.40
C ILE A 24 -15.52 1.82 -5.26
N LEU A 25 -14.26 2.18 -5.52
CA LEU A 25 -13.22 2.24 -4.50
C LEU A 25 -13.62 3.21 -3.38
N LEU A 26 -14.06 4.43 -3.71
CA LEU A 26 -14.51 5.40 -2.70
C LEU A 26 -15.72 4.92 -1.92
N LEU A 27 -16.68 4.27 -2.58
CA LEU A 27 -17.91 3.79 -1.94
C LEU A 27 -17.65 2.70 -0.91
N ILE A 28 -16.65 1.84 -1.14
CA ILE A 28 -16.25 0.78 -0.21
C ILE A 28 -15.25 1.32 0.83
N TRP A 29 -14.34 2.21 0.42
CA TRP A 29 -13.32 2.76 1.30
C TRP A 29 -13.85 3.72 2.37
N LEU A 30 -14.74 4.65 2.03
CA LEU A 30 -15.30 5.62 2.98
C LEU A 30 -15.88 4.98 4.26
N PRO A 31 -16.77 3.98 4.18
CA PRO A 31 -17.32 3.34 5.38
C PRO A 31 -16.28 2.59 6.21
N LEU A 32 -15.13 2.22 5.63
CA LEU A 32 -14.00 1.64 6.36
C LEU A 32 -13.12 2.72 7.01
N ALA A 33 -12.92 3.85 6.34
CA ALA A 33 -12.10 4.95 6.85
C ALA A 33 -12.79 5.68 8.02
N VAL A 34 -14.11 5.92 7.93
CA VAL A 34 -14.88 6.63 8.97
C VAL A 34 -14.66 6.08 10.38
N PRO A 35 -14.82 4.78 10.67
CA PRO A 35 -14.57 4.26 12.02
C PRO A 35 -13.11 4.39 12.45
N ILE A 36 -12.13 4.30 11.54
CA ILE A 36 -10.71 4.46 11.88
C ILE A 36 -10.45 5.88 12.42
N TYR A 37 -11.00 6.90 11.77
CA TYR A 37 -10.88 8.29 12.22
C TYR A 37 -11.68 8.61 13.49
N LEU A 38 -12.72 7.83 13.80
CA LEU A 38 -13.51 8.00 15.02
C LEU A 38 -12.91 7.28 16.24
N LEU A 39 -12.27 6.13 16.03
CA LEU A 39 -11.73 5.29 17.10
C LEU A 39 -10.30 5.67 17.50
N GLU A 40 -9.48 6.12 16.54
CA GLU A 40 -8.08 6.44 16.78
C GLU A 40 -7.86 7.95 16.82
N THR A 41 -7.02 8.41 17.74
CA THR A 41 -6.65 9.84 17.87
C THR A 41 -5.20 10.10 17.45
N ASP A 42 -4.35 9.06 17.41
CA ASP A 42 -2.95 9.18 17.00
C ASP A 42 -2.86 9.33 15.47
N PRO A 43 -2.38 10.48 14.95
CA PRO A 43 -2.29 10.74 13.52
C PRO A 43 -1.45 9.70 12.76
N ASN A 44 -0.40 9.17 13.40
CA ASN A 44 0.47 8.18 12.76
C ASN A 44 -0.26 6.86 12.55
N LYS A 45 -1.00 6.40 13.56
CA LYS A 45 -1.77 5.16 13.47
C LYS A 45 -2.91 5.29 12.47
N ILE A 46 -3.64 6.41 12.51
CA ILE A 46 -4.70 6.70 11.54
C ILE A 46 -4.16 6.62 10.12
N ASN A 47 -3.02 7.28 9.84
CA ASN A 47 -2.43 7.28 8.51
C ASN A 47 -1.99 5.87 8.07
N ILE A 48 -1.28 5.13 8.93
CA ILE A 48 -0.81 3.78 8.63
C ILE A 48 -2.00 2.85 8.34
N LEU A 49 -3.05 2.88 9.18
CA LEU A 49 -4.22 2.03 9.03
C LEU A 49 -5.01 2.39 7.77
N THR A 50 -5.37 3.67 7.62
CA THR A 50 -6.18 4.16 6.51
C THR A 50 -5.53 3.88 5.17
N LEU A 51 -4.22 4.15 5.05
CA LEU A 51 -3.47 3.93 3.82
C LEU A 51 -3.31 2.43 3.52
N SER A 52 -3.08 1.61 4.54
CA SER A 52 -2.95 0.15 4.39
C SER A 52 -4.25 -0.48 3.91
N PHE A 53 -5.38 -0.11 4.51
CA PHE A 53 -6.71 -0.60 4.10
C PHE A 53 -7.03 -0.16 2.66
N LEU A 54 -6.85 1.11 2.33
CA LEU A 54 -7.06 1.64 0.98
C LEU A 54 -6.23 0.87 -0.05
N TYR A 55 -4.96 0.61 0.25
CA TYR A 55 -4.06 -0.10 -0.66
C TYR A 55 -4.48 -1.55 -0.86
N ILE A 56 -4.82 -2.27 0.21
CA ILE A 56 -5.30 -3.66 0.12
C ILE A 56 -6.58 -3.72 -0.72
N GLU A 57 -7.52 -2.83 -0.43
CA GLU A 57 -8.79 -2.72 -1.14
C GLU A 57 -8.59 -2.43 -2.63
N PHE A 58 -7.72 -1.47 -2.96
CA PHE A 58 -7.35 -1.16 -4.33
C PHE A 58 -6.81 -2.39 -5.07
N ILE A 59 -5.89 -3.15 -4.47
CA ILE A 59 -5.32 -4.35 -5.08
C ILE A 59 -6.39 -5.45 -5.27
N LEU A 60 -7.28 -5.63 -4.30
CA LEU A 60 -8.39 -6.59 -4.40
C LEU A 60 -9.36 -6.21 -5.51
N LEU A 61 -9.75 -4.93 -5.57
CA LEU A 61 -10.63 -4.40 -6.60
C LEU A 61 -9.99 -4.51 -7.98
N LEU A 62 -8.69 -4.24 -8.11
CA LEU A 62 -7.94 -4.41 -9.36
C LEU A 62 -7.92 -5.88 -9.84
N LYS A 63 -7.72 -6.84 -8.92
CA LYS A 63 -7.83 -8.28 -9.24
C LYS A 63 -9.23 -8.65 -9.69
N PHE A 64 -10.25 -8.17 -8.98
CA PHE A 64 -11.65 -8.43 -9.31
C PHE A 64 -12.01 -7.87 -10.69
N TRP A 65 -11.60 -6.63 -10.96
CA TRP A 65 -11.82 -5.92 -12.20
C TRP A 65 -11.14 -6.59 -13.39
N GLY A 66 -9.86 -6.98 -13.26
CA GLY A 66 -9.14 -7.72 -14.29
C GLY A 66 -9.81 -9.04 -14.66
N LYS A 67 -10.30 -9.78 -13.64
CA LYS A 67 -10.99 -11.06 -13.84
C LYS A 67 -12.38 -10.90 -14.47
N HIS A 68 -13.20 -9.95 -14.00
CA HIS A 68 -14.61 -9.87 -14.39
C HIS A 68 -14.88 -8.97 -15.60
N ILE A 69 -14.07 -7.92 -15.82
CA ILE A 69 -14.31 -6.94 -16.88
C ILE A 69 -13.42 -7.24 -18.08
N TYR A 70 -12.13 -7.50 -17.86
CA TYR A 70 -11.20 -7.80 -18.96
C TYR A 70 -11.09 -9.29 -19.29
N LYS A 71 -11.70 -10.18 -18.50
CA LYS A 71 -11.52 -11.64 -18.59
C LYS A 71 -10.04 -12.06 -18.56
N GLN A 72 -9.17 -11.22 -18.00
CA GLN A 72 -7.74 -11.46 -17.84
C GLN A 72 -7.47 -11.69 -16.36
N PRO A 73 -7.61 -12.94 -15.86
CA PRO A 73 -7.45 -13.24 -14.43
C PRO A 73 -6.03 -12.99 -13.91
N GLN A 74 -5.05 -12.79 -14.80
CA GLN A 74 -3.63 -12.65 -14.48
C GLN A 74 -3.07 -11.24 -14.75
N LEU A 75 -3.92 -10.21 -14.73
CA LEU A 75 -3.54 -8.82 -15.02
C LEU A 75 -2.34 -8.35 -14.18
N LEU A 76 -2.27 -8.69 -12.88
CA LEU A 76 -1.11 -8.37 -12.06
C LEU A 76 0.19 -9.06 -12.53
N ARG A 77 0.10 -10.29 -13.02
CA ARG A 77 1.26 -11.06 -13.50
C ARG A 77 1.76 -10.53 -14.84
N SER A 78 0.88 -10.06 -15.72
CA SER A 78 1.27 -9.42 -16.99
C SER A 78 2.03 -8.11 -16.78
N TYR A 79 1.76 -7.40 -15.68
CA TYR A 79 2.53 -6.21 -15.26
C TYR A 79 3.76 -6.55 -14.41
N GLY A 80 4.16 -7.82 -14.33
CA GLY A 80 5.39 -8.24 -13.66
C GLY A 80 5.26 -8.51 -12.16
N LEU A 81 4.05 -8.40 -11.59
CA LEU A 81 3.79 -8.80 -10.20
C LEU A 81 3.60 -10.33 -10.14
N GLU A 82 4.68 -11.03 -10.42
CA GLU A 82 4.78 -12.48 -10.33
C GLU A 82 5.44 -12.88 -9.01
N ILE A 83 4.73 -13.66 -8.21
CA ILE A 83 5.28 -14.26 -6.99
C ILE A 83 6.14 -15.45 -7.43
N SER A 84 7.44 -15.20 -7.54
CA SER A 84 8.45 -16.20 -7.87
C SER A 84 9.60 -16.13 -6.88
N ARG A 85 10.23 -17.28 -6.60
CA ARG A 85 11.45 -17.34 -5.77
C ARG A 85 12.56 -16.43 -6.32
N LYS A 86 12.63 -16.24 -7.65
CA LYS A 86 13.59 -15.32 -8.29
C LYS A 86 13.32 -13.86 -7.89
N ASN A 87 12.06 -13.43 -7.98
CA ASN A 87 11.64 -12.08 -7.62
C ASN A 87 11.80 -11.83 -6.12
N GLY A 88 11.51 -12.82 -5.27
CA GLY A 88 11.78 -12.73 -3.83
C GLY A 88 13.26 -12.51 -3.51
N ARG A 89 14.17 -13.19 -4.22
CA ARG A 89 15.62 -12.94 -4.07
C ARG A 89 16.02 -11.55 -4.54
N PHE A 90 15.45 -11.04 -5.63
CA PHE A 90 15.71 -9.67 -6.07
C PHE A 90 15.17 -8.64 -5.09
N LEU A 91 14.00 -8.86 -4.51
CA LEU A 91 13.43 -8.00 -3.47
C LEU A 91 14.35 -7.95 -2.25
N LEU A 92 14.81 -9.10 -1.75
CA LEU A 92 15.74 -9.17 -0.62
C LEU A 92 17.07 -8.45 -0.91
N LYS A 93 17.62 -8.63 -2.12
CA LYS A 93 18.84 -7.92 -2.54
C LYS A 93 18.61 -6.41 -2.60
N GLY A 94 17.51 -5.96 -3.20
CA GLY A 94 17.16 -4.55 -3.25
C GLY A 94 16.94 -3.95 -1.87
N LEU A 95 16.26 -4.67 -0.98
CA LEU A 95 16.05 -4.27 0.40
C LEU A 95 17.38 -4.17 1.15
N ALA A 96 18.28 -5.16 1.00
CA ALA A 96 19.59 -5.15 1.62
C ALA A 96 20.46 -3.98 1.14
N ILE A 97 20.43 -3.67 -0.16
CA ILE A 97 21.13 -2.51 -0.74
C ILE A 97 20.54 -1.21 -0.21
N GLY A 98 19.20 -1.08 -0.20
CA GLY A 98 18.51 0.11 0.30
C GLY A 98 18.78 0.36 1.79
N CYS A 99 18.64 -0.68 2.62
CA CYS A 99 18.97 -0.60 4.05
C CYS A 99 20.44 -0.24 4.27
N SER A 100 21.36 -0.89 3.55
CA SER A 100 22.79 -0.55 3.62
C SER A 100 23.07 0.90 3.22
N SER A 101 22.37 1.41 2.20
CA SER A 101 22.49 2.82 1.77
C SER A 101 21.99 3.80 2.83
N VAL A 102 20.83 3.55 3.42
CA VAL A 102 20.27 4.38 4.50
C VAL A 102 21.17 4.35 5.74
N LEU A 103 21.65 3.17 6.13
CA LEU A 103 22.59 3.03 7.25
C LEU A 103 23.92 3.74 6.95
N GLY A 104 24.44 3.63 5.73
CA GLY A 104 25.65 4.35 5.31
C GLY A 104 25.47 5.87 5.38
N LEU A 105 24.33 6.39 4.91
CA LEU A 105 23.98 7.80 5.04
C LEU A 105 23.84 8.22 6.51
N PHE A 106 23.24 7.38 7.35
CA PHE A 106 23.12 7.64 8.77
C PHE A 106 24.49 7.74 9.44
N ILE A 107 25.40 6.79 9.16
CA ILE A 107 26.79 6.82 9.65
C ILE A 107 27.49 8.10 9.21
N LEU A 108 27.36 8.49 7.94
CA LEU A 108 27.95 9.71 7.41
C LEU A 108 27.41 10.97 8.12
N LYS A 109 26.09 11.05 8.34
CA LYS A 109 25.47 12.13 9.11
C LYS A 109 26.01 12.19 10.53
N THR A 110 26.23 11.05 11.18
CA THR A 110 26.81 10.97 12.52
C THR A 110 28.24 11.48 12.54
N LEU A 111 29.08 11.06 11.57
CA LEU A 111 30.47 11.51 11.45
C LEU A 111 30.59 13.01 11.19
N LEU A 112 29.66 13.58 10.42
CA LEU A 112 29.58 15.03 10.15
C LEU A 112 28.96 15.83 11.32
N GLY A 113 28.51 15.17 12.38
CA GLY A 113 27.88 15.83 13.53
C GLY A 113 26.47 16.37 13.25
N TRP A 114 25.80 15.92 12.18
CA TRP A 114 24.44 16.35 11.81
C TRP A 114 23.34 15.59 12.55
N VAL A 115 23.68 14.55 13.30
CA VAL A 115 22.71 13.75 14.05
C VAL A 115 22.43 14.39 15.40
N VAL A 116 21.18 14.79 15.62
CA VAL A 116 20.66 15.21 16.92
C VAL A 116 20.07 13.98 17.61
N TRP A 117 20.66 13.59 18.75
CA TRP A 117 20.15 12.49 19.56
C TRP A 117 18.92 12.95 20.35
N GLN A 118 17.79 12.30 20.15
CA GLN A 118 16.59 12.53 20.95
C GLN A 118 16.61 11.65 22.20
N GLN A 119 16.25 12.21 23.35
CA GLN A 119 16.12 11.42 24.57
C GLN A 119 14.93 10.46 24.44
N PRO A 120 15.06 9.21 24.94
CA PRO A 120 13.95 8.29 24.95
C PRO A 120 12.82 8.87 25.81
N PRO A 121 11.56 8.63 25.42
CA PRO A 121 10.42 9.11 26.19
C PRO A 121 10.43 8.56 27.61
N ASN A 122 9.93 9.37 28.55
CA ASN A 122 10.09 9.23 30.00
C ASN A 122 9.56 7.90 30.59
N TRP A 123 8.80 7.12 29.82
CA TRP A 123 8.33 5.79 30.21
C TRP A 123 9.40 4.69 30.06
N LEU A 124 10.51 4.96 29.36
CA LEU A 124 11.65 4.05 29.20
C LEU A 124 12.76 4.24 30.24
N LEU A 125 12.77 5.34 30.98
CA LEU A 125 13.77 5.63 32.02
C LEU A 125 13.06 5.76 33.37
N PRO A 126 13.23 4.81 34.32
CA PRO A 126 12.74 5.04 35.68
C PRO A 126 13.45 6.26 36.25
N SER A 127 12.68 7.19 36.81
CA SER A 127 13.20 8.35 37.53
C SER A 127 14.07 7.89 38.70
N ILE A 128 15.38 8.13 38.61
CA ILE A 128 16.33 8.01 39.72
C ILE A 128 16.15 9.20 40.65
#